data_AF-A0A2N1NUU7-F1
#
_entry.id   AF-A0A2N1NUU7-F1
#
_cell.length_a   1.000
_cell.length_b   1.000
_cell.length_c   1.000
_cell.angle_alpha   90.00
_cell.angle_beta   90.00
_cell.angle_gamma   90.00
#
_symmetry.space_group_name_H-M   'P 1'
#
loop_
_entity.id
_entity.type
_entity.pdbx_description
1 polymer ?
#
loop_
_entity_poly.entity_id
_entity_poly.type
_entity_poly.pdbx_seq_one_letter_code
_entity_poly.pdbx_strand_id
1 'polypeptide(L)' 'MRECTFNAGLIGEKNSEKLQFTTEPEAAAIYCMYSSLKEHKLTEPGSMFIYL' A
#
# COMPACT_ATOMS: atom_id res chain seq x y z
N MET A 1 -4.76 -14.18 -8.49
CA MET A 1 -4.77 -12.70 -8.48
C MET A 1 -3.89 -12.10 -9.55
N ARG A 2 -2.56 -12.31 -9.52
CA ARG A 2 -1.63 -11.77 -10.52
C ARG A 2 -2.01 -12.10 -11.98
N GLU A 3 -2.36 -13.36 -12.23
CA GLU A 3 -2.90 -13.83 -13.52
C GLU A 3 -4.19 -13.10 -13.93
N CYS A 4 -5.12 -12.93 -12.99
CA CYS A 4 -6.38 -12.22 -13.25
C CYS A 4 -6.11 -10.76 -13.65
N THR A 5 -5.18 -10.10 -12.96
CA THR A 5 -4.76 -8.72 -13.24
C THR A 5 -4.12 -8.59 -14.62
N PHE A 6 -3.28 -9.56 -15.01
CA PHE A 6 -2.68 -9.63 -16.35
C PHE A 6 -3.74 -9.87 -17.43
N ASN A 7 -4.60 -10.86 -17.24
CA ASN A 7 -5.66 -11.20 -18.19
C ASN A 7 -6.71 -10.07 -18.33
N ALA A 8 -6.90 -9.26 -17.30
CA ALA A 8 -7.71 -8.05 -17.35
C ALA A 8 -7.02 -6.85 -18.03
N GLY A 9 -5.75 -6.98 -18.46
CA GLY A 9 -5.00 -5.92 -19.13
C GLY A 9 -4.55 -4.78 -18.20
N LEU A 10 -4.58 -4.97 -16.88
CA LEU A 10 -4.20 -3.94 -15.91
C LEU A 10 -2.68 -3.83 -15.70
N ILE A 11 -1.93 -4.87 -16.09
CA ILE A 11 -0.46 -4.89 -16.09
C ILE A 11 0.04 -5.46 -17.42
N GLY A 12 1.13 -4.89 -17.95
CA GLY A 12 1.75 -5.33 -19.21
C GLY A 12 2.62 -6.59 -19.08
N GLU A 13 3.01 -6.94 -17.85
CA GLU A 13 3.81 -8.14 -17.56
C GLU A 13 3.24 -8.86 -16.34
N LYS A 14 2.91 -10.14 -16.51
CA LYS A 14 2.32 -10.99 -15.46
C LYS A 14 3.15 -11.05 -14.18
N ASN A 15 4.48 -11.03 -14.31
CA ASN A 15 5.41 -11.19 -13.19
C ASN A 15 6.05 -9.86 -12.76
N SER A 16 5.46 -8.72 -13.13
CA SER A 16 5.97 -7.41 -12.76
C SER A 16 6.17 -7.28 -11.24
N GLU A 17 7.39 -6.97 -10.84
CA GLU A 17 7.77 -6.69 -9.44
C GLU A 17 7.12 -5.41 -8.89
N LYS A 18 6.57 -4.57 -9.77
CA LYS A 18 5.86 -3.34 -9.39
C LYS A 18 4.49 -3.61 -8.79
N LEU A 19 3.91 -4.79 -9.01
CA LEU A 19 2.62 -5.16 -8.41
C LEU A 19 2.87 -5.87 -7.07
N GLN A 20 2.47 -5.22 -5.98
CA GLN A 20 2.53 -5.80 -4.64
C GLN A 20 1.13 -6.17 -4.17
N PHE A 21 1.03 -7.30 -3.47
CA PHE A 21 -0.18 -7.67 -2.76
C PHE A 21 0.08 -7.48 -1.28
N THR A 22 -0.87 -6.86 -0.61
CA THR A 22 -0.92 -6.73 0.83
C THR A 22 -2.25 -7.31 1.30
N THR A 23 -2.34 -7.63 2.58
CA THR A 23 -3.59 -8.07 3.16
C THR A 23 -4.52 -6.87 3.38
N GLU A 24 -5.84 -7.12 3.43
CA GLU A 24 -6.81 -6.07 3.76
C GLU A 24 -6.50 -5.33 5.08
N PRO A 25 -6.20 -6.01 6.21
CA PRO A 25 -5.90 -5.29 7.46
C PRO A 25 -4.62 -4.46 7.39
N GLU A 26 -3.59 -4.90 6.67
CA GLU A 26 -2.37 -4.10 6.45
C GLU A 26 -2.67 -2.83 5.64
N ALA A 27 -3.46 -2.94 4.56
CA ALA A 27 -3.88 -1.79 3.77
C ALA A 27 -4.72 -0.80 4.61
N ALA A 28 -5.64 -1.31 5.43
CA ALA A 28 -6.44 -0.51 6.34
C ALA A 28 -5.56 0.20 7.39
N ALA A 29 -4.59 -0.49 7.98
CA ALA A 29 -3.66 0.09 8.95
C ALA A 29 -2.83 1.22 8.34
N ILE A 30 -2.23 1.00 7.16
CA ILE A 30 -1.46 2.03 6.45
C ILE A 30 -2.35 3.26 6.15
N TYR A 31 -3.56 3.04 5.66
CA TYR A 31 -4.49 4.13 5.36
C TYR A 31 -4.87 4.93 6.60
N CYS A 32 -5.19 4.26 7.71
CA CYS A 32 -5.52 4.91 8.97
C CYS A 32 -4.33 5.71 9.50
N MET A 33 -3.12 5.14 9.48
CA MET A 33 -1.90 5.84 9.87
C MET A 33 -1.67 7.08 9.00
N TYR A 34 -1.74 6.94 7.68
CA TYR A 34 -1.54 8.06 6.77
C TYR A 34 -2.59 9.16 6.95
N SER A 35 -3.86 8.78 7.12
CA SER A 35 -4.97 9.72 7.34
C SER A 35 -4.78 10.49 8.64
N SER A 36 -4.47 9.80 9.74
CA SER A 36 -4.16 10.43 11.03
C SER A 36 -2.94 11.36 10.94
N LEU A 37 -1.86 10.92 10.27
CA LEU A 37 -0.66 11.74 10.07
C LEU A 37 -0.95 13.00 9.22
N LYS A 38 -1.83 12.88 8.22
CA LYS A 38 -2.26 14.00 7.37
C LYS A 38 -3.13 15.00 8.14
N GLU A 39 -4.06 14.53 8.96
CA GLU A 39 -4.91 15.38 9.80
C GLU A 39 -4.09 16.17 10.83
N HIS A 40 -3.06 15.55 11.40
CA HIS A 40 -2.18 16.18 12.38
C HIS A 40 -0.99 16.95 11.75
N LYS A 41 -0.89 17.04 10.41
CA LYS A 41 0.24 17.64 9.66
C LYS A 41 1.61 17.07 10.06
N LEU A 42 1.66 15.83 10.56
CA LEU A 42 2.88 15.13 10.98
C LEU A 42 3.57 14.45 9.79
N THR A 43 3.44 15.01 8.58
CA THR A 43 3.95 14.41 7.34
C THR A 43 5.47 14.62 7.16
N GLU A 44 6.17 14.97 8.24
CA GLU A 44 7.61 15.19 8.25
C GLU A 44 8.34 13.85 8.05
N PRO A 45 9.36 13.78 7.18
CA PRO A 45 10.13 12.56 6.96
C PRO A 45 10.90 12.22 8.25
N GLY A 46 10.36 11.28 9.03
CA GLY A 46 10.90 10.88 10.34
C GLY A 46 9.87 10.25 11.28
N SER A 47 8.57 10.46 11.05
CA SER A 47 7.49 9.94 11.92
C SER A 47 7.05 8.51 11.59
N MET A 48 7.97 7.64 11.15
CA MET A 48 7.69 6.22 10.96
C MET A 48 7.49 5.57 12.33
N PHE A 49 6.26 5.61 12.86
CA PHE A 49 5.87 4.85 14.04
C PHE A 49 5.72 3.38 13.63
N ILE A 50 6.84 2.66 13.66
CA ILE A 50 6.85 1.20 13.66
C ILE A 50 6.47 0.80 15.09
N TYR A 51 5.26 0.28 15.29
CA TYR A 51 4.95 -0.41 16.53
C TYR A 51 5.84 -1.67 16.60
N LEU A 52 6.56 -1.81 17.72
CA LEU A 52 7.35 -2.98 18.09
C LEU A 52 6.44 -4.21 18.25
#